data_AF-R4LPF4-F1
#
_entry.id   AF-R4LPF4-F1
#
_cell.length_a   1.000
_cell.length_b   1.000
_cell.length_c   1.000
_cell.angle_alpha   90.00
_cell.angle_beta   90.00
_cell.angle_gamma   90.00
#
_symmetry.space_group_name_H-M   'P 1'
#
loop_
_entity.id
_entity.type
_entity.pdbx_description
1 polymer ?
#
loop_
_entity_poly.entity_id
_entity_poly.type
_entity_poly.pdbx_seq_one_letter_code
_entity_poly.pdbx_strand_id
1 'polypeptide(L)'
;MQIDVDQRAMAVVRHLRGSPEEVFARPAGGYLLLMATEFSAPVTAWLRQHIATLDAAAGSDVAVAVFASTFTVPVGIPGSPARRPGRPCVLLAEVQDGGPGHGAVRRLVNRGRLGLLAEHDELTLGTPGTARTARTLGVGADLPCLVVADALPGEHVAVIPLPGAAGLETLAQVVRSAVRTVTRSPGLGRFLVAAHELARTEQRVRAAETEVERLTGRLETMRGPEAAAEPIRWAYAGARHALSTGATRRFTTVLRGIWHPPPEKLIRAAGRHAAERRAELLRTDRTARTLAYYLRQFSWPMPEPQRSAYRRVLDRYVLPFTTGPSGEDDPGRCESLIAALRARNTAIVETVLGTALPPLGVLVADARNQQLSTAARVVDELHDAIADLETARLARLRQITVLAATDPPSLSTALRAAACRAGLTVLSRPIGDFTGAFTGAALSPQTLQEVTRARLDRA
;
A
#
# COMPACT_ATOMS: atom_id res chain seq x y z
N MET A 1 -17.38 -30.98 -5.47
CA MET A 1 -16.67 -32.19 -5.94
C MET A 1 -15.40 -31.71 -6.63
N GLN A 2 -14.23 -32.14 -6.15
CA GLN A 2 -12.94 -31.64 -6.64
C GLN A 2 -12.61 -32.35 -7.96
N ILE A 3 -12.40 -31.59 -9.03
CA ILE A 3 -11.94 -32.12 -10.32
C ILE A 3 -10.46 -32.50 -10.12
N ASP A 4 -10.11 -33.76 -10.38
CA ASP A 4 -8.74 -34.26 -10.20
C ASP A 4 -7.99 -34.12 -11.53
N VAL A 5 -7.17 -33.10 -11.65
CA VAL A 5 -6.39 -32.91 -12.87
C VAL A 5 -5.23 -33.91 -12.86
N ASP A 6 -4.97 -34.59 -14.00
CA ASP A 6 -3.85 -35.53 -14.17
C ASP A 6 -2.58 -34.98 -13.48
N GLN A 7 -2.04 -35.73 -12.51
CA GLN A 7 -0.90 -35.32 -11.69
C GLN A 7 0.31 -34.88 -12.53
N ARG A 8 0.52 -35.50 -13.70
CA ARG A 8 1.59 -35.12 -14.64
C ARG A 8 1.30 -33.80 -15.34
N ALA A 9 0.03 -33.52 -15.61
CA ALA A 9 -0.37 -32.26 -16.18
C ALA A 9 -0.34 -31.13 -15.14
N MET A 10 -0.68 -31.42 -13.88
CA MET A 10 -0.49 -30.53 -12.74
C MET A 10 0.98 -30.15 -12.52
N ALA A 11 1.93 -31.04 -12.86
CA ALA A 11 3.35 -30.71 -12.82
C ALA A 11 3.69 -29.54 -13.76
N VAL A 12 3.13 -29.51 -14.98
CA VAL A 12 3.33 -28.38 -15.90
C VAL A 12 2.65 -27.11 -15.40
N VAL A 13 1.43 -27.23 -14.85
CA VAL A 13 0.68 -26.09 -14.31
C VAL A 13 1.44 -25.38 -13.18
N ARG A 14 2.16 -26.12 -12.33
CA ARG A 14 3.02 -25.52 -11.28
C ARG A 14 4.16 -24.66 -11.81
N HIS A 15 4.56 -24.87 -13.06
CA HIS A 15 5.61 -24.10 -13.73
C HIS A 15 5.05 -23.02 -14.66
N LEU A 16 3.72 -22.96 -14.87
CA LEU A 16 3.10 -21.89 -15.63
C LEU A 16 3.27 -20.56 -14.89
N ARG A 17 3.72 -19.53 -15.62
CA ARG A 17 3.94 -18.19 -15.07
C ARG A 17 3.19 -17.14 -15.89
N GLY A 18 2.67 -16.14 -15.20
CA GLY A 18 1.99 -14.99 -15.83
C GLY A 18 2.97 -13.92 -16.27
N SER A 19 4.11 -13.81 -15.60
CA SER A 19 5.07 -12.75 -15.80
C SER A 19 6.52 -13.19 -15.53
N PRO A 20 7.51 -12.47 -16.10
CA PRO A 20 8.93 -12.68 -15.76
C PRO A 20 9.23 -12.46 -14.28
N GLU A 21 8.51 -11.53 -13.64
CA GLU A 21 8.67 -11.14 -12.24
C GLU A 21 8.56 -12.35 -11.29
N GLU A 22 7.61 -13.26 -11.56
CA GLU A 22 7.41 -14.47 -10.77
C GLU A 22 8.59 -15.47 -10.85
N VAL A 23 9.42 -15.37 -11.88
CA VAL A 23 10.58 -16.25 -12.11
C VAL A 23 11.85 -15.61 -11.58
N PHE A 24 12.06 -14.34 -11.89
CA PHE A 24 13.27 -13.62 -11.54
C PHE A 24 13.30 -13.11 -10.10
N ALA A 25 12.18 -13.18 -9.35
CA ALA A 25 12.10 -12.78 -7.95
C ALA A 25 13.06 -13.53 -7.00
N ARG A 26 13.66 -14.63 -7.44
CA ARG A 26 14.70 -15.36 -6.70
C ARG A 26 16.01 -15.44 -7.50
N PRO A 27 17.18 -15.21 -6.87
CA PRO A 27 18.46 -15.47 -7.49
C PRO A 27 18.65 -16.96 -7.81
N ALA A 28 19.03 -17.27 -9.04
CA ALA A 28 19.38 -18.62 -9.50
C ALA A 28 20.68 -18.57 -10.32
N GLY A 29 21.35 -19.71 -10.48
CA GLY A 29 22.51 -19.92 -11.35
C GLY A 29 22.19 -19.88 -12.84
N GLY A 30 20.91 -19.90 -13.19
CA GLY A 30 20.40 -19.71 -14.54
C GLY A 30 18.90 -19.95 -14.59
N TYR A 31 18.32 -19.67 -15.75
CA TYR A 31 16.88 -19.69 -15.98
C TYR A 31 16.57 -20.45 -17.27
N LEU A 32 15.67 -21.42 -17.19
CA LEU A 32 15.16 -22.21 -18.30
C LEU A 32 13.69 -21.85 -18.51
N LEU A 33 13.41 -21.10 -19.58
CA LEU A 33 12.08 -20.57 -19.88
C LEU A 33 11.54 -21.24 -21.14
N LEU A 34 10.57 -22.14 -20.97
CA LEU A 34 9.86 -22.77 -22.09
C LEU A 34 8.75 -21.83 -22.55
N MET A 35 8.77 -21.42 -23.81
CA MET A 35 7.89 -20.37 -24.31
C MET A 35 7.15 -20.81 -25.57
N ALA A 36 5.83 -20.63 -25.58
CA ALA A 36 4.99 -20.80 -26.77
C ALA A 36 3.72 -19.94 -26.69
N THR A 37 3.18 -19.54 -27.84
CA THR A 37 1.79 -19.08 -27.90
C THR A 37 0.85 -20.23 -27.55
N GLU A 38 1.01 -21.35 -28.27
CA GLU A 38 0.35 -22.63 -28.04
C GLU A 38 1.37 -23.74 -28.24
N PHE A 39 1.42 -24.71 -27.32
CA PHE A 39 2.28 -25.89 -27.48
C PHE A 39 1.59 -26.96 -28.31
N SER A 40 2.29 -27.50 -29.31
CA SER A 40 1.79 -28.65 -30.08
C SER A 40 1.58 -29.87 -29.17
N ALA A 41 0.70 -30.79 -29.58
CA ALA A 41 0.43 -32.01 -28.80
C ALA A 41 1.70 -32.81 -28.44
N PRO A 42 2.69 -33.00 -29.35
CA PRO A 42 3.95 -33.67 -29.01
C PRO A 42 4.75 -32.94 -27.94
N VAL A 43 4.83 -31.60 -28.00
CA VAL A 43 5.57 -30.80 -27.01
C VAL A 43 4.86 -30.81 -25.66
N THR A 44 3.53 -30.73 -25.67
CA THR A 44 2.71 -30.84 -24.45
C THR A 44 2.89 -32.20 -23.78
N ALA A 45 2.85 -33.30 -24.54
CA ALA A 45 3.09 -34.64 -24.03
C ALA A 45 4.51 -34.78 -23.44
N TRP A 46 5.51 -34.25 -24.14
CA TRP A 46 6.89 -34.23 -23.67
C TRP A 46 7.06 -33.42 -22.37
N LEU A 47 6.46 -32.22 -22.28
CA LEU A 47 6.49 -31.39 -21.08
C LEU A 47 5.92 -32.15 -19.88
N ARG A 48 4.77 -32.81 -20.03
CA ARG A 48 4.16 -33.61 -18.96
C ARG A 48 5.06 -34.76 -18.50
N GLN A 49 5.84 -35.34 -19.40
CA GLN A 49 6.75 -36.44 -19.09
C GLN A 49 8.04 -35.97 -18.42
N HIS A 50 8.57 -34.79 -18.80
CA HIS A 50 9.93 -34.38 -18.44
C HIS A 50 10.03 -33.15 -17.55
N ILE A 51 8.99 -32.33 -17.37
CA ILE A 51 9.12 -31.09 -16.58
C ILE A 51 9.52 -31.37 -15.14
N ALA A 52 8.98 -32.42 -14.51
CA ALA A 52 9.29 -32.79 -13.14
C ALA A 52 10.72 -33.30 -12.98
N THR A 53 11.24 -34.03 -13.98
CA THR A 53 12.63 -34.51 -13.96
C THR A 53 13.63 -33.40 -14.28
N LEU A 54 13.25 -32.45 -15.13
CA LEU A 54 14.01 -31.23 -15.39
C LEU A 54 14.09 -30.35 -14.13
N ASP A 55 12.97 -30.12 -13.47
CA ASP A 55 12.89 -29.37 -12.20
C ASP A 55 13.70 -30.06 -11.09
N ALA A 56 13.56 -31.39 -10.93
CA ALA A 56 14.36 -32.15 -9.97
C ALA A 56 15.88 -32.10 -10.27
N ALA A 57 16.28 -32.06 -11.54
CA ALA A 57 17.68 -31.92 -11.92
C ALA A 57 18.21 -30.48 -11.71
N ALA A 58 17.35 -29.48 -11.90
CA ALA A 58 17.63 -28.06 -11.71
C ALA A 58 17.73 -27.70 -10.21
N GLY A 59 16.91 -28.32 -9.37
CA GLY A 59 16.86 -28.10 -7.94
C GLY A 59 16.60 -26.63 -7.59
N SER A 60 17.27 -26.14 -6.55
CA SER A 60 17.21 -24.72 -6.17
C SER A 60 18.12 -23.81 -6.99
N ASP A 61 18.95 -24.40 -7.84
CA ASP A 61 20.11 -23.73 -8.43
C ASP A 61 19.82 -23.18 -9.82
N VAL A 62 18.83 -23.74 -10.53
CA VAL A 62 18.36 -23.26 -11.83
C VAL A 62 16.84 -23.15 -11.77
N ALA A 63 16.29 -22.01 -12.19
CA ALA A 63 14.85 -21.81 -12.20
C ALA A 63 14.25 -22.32 -13.52
N VAL A 64 13.15 -23.07 -13.43
CA VAL A 64 12.41 -23.58 -14.59
C VAL A 64 11.03 -22.92 -14.63
N ALA A 65 10.65 -22.40 -15.79
CA ALA A 65 9.34 -21.78 -15.98
C ALA A 65 8.77 -22.07 -17.37
N VAL A 66 7.44 -22.05 -17.46
CA VAL A 66 6.67 -22.24 -18.69
C VAL A 66 5.81 -21.01 -18.92
N PHE A 67 5.95 -20.39 -20.09
CA PHE A 67 5.08 -19.31 -20.57
C PHE A 67 4.26 -19.82 -21.76
N ALA A 68 2.94 -19.90 -21.59
CA ALA A 68 2.01 -20.37 -22.61
C ALA A 68 0.77 -19.45 -22.67
N SER A 69 0.43 -18.92 -23.85
CA SER A 69 -0.81 -18.13 -23.97
C SER A 69 -2.03 -19.04 -23.80
N THR A 70 -1.93 -20.25 -24.35
CA THR A 70 -2.87 -21.36 -24.12
C THR A 70 -2.11 -22.65 -23.85
N PHE A 71 -2.61 -23.46 -22.92
CA PHE A 71 -2.10 -24.78 -22.58
C PHE A 71 -3.24 -25.73 -22.27
N THR A 72 -3.29 -26.85 -22.97
CA THR A 72 -4.41 -27.80 -22.85
C THR A 72 -4.05 -28.94 -21.91
N VAL A 73 -4.99 -29.31 -21.03
CA VAL A 73 -4.82 -30.28 -19.94
C VAL A 73 -6.00 -31.26 -19.90
N PRO A 74 -5.78 -32.60 -19.89
CA PRO A 74 -6.88 -33.55 -19.75
C PRO A 74 -7.45 -33.53 -18.34
N VAL A 75 -8.77 -33.65 -18.24
CA VAL A 75 -9.52 -33.80 -16.99
C VAL A 75 -9.41 -35.25 -16.51
N GLY A 76 -8.96 -35.44 -15.27
CA GLY A 76 -9.21 -36.67 -14.52
C GLY A 76 -10.45 -36.52 -13.63
N ILE A 77 -11.17 -37.62 -13.43
CA ILE A 77 -12.29 -37.67 -12.48
C ILE A 77 -11.90 -38.71 -11.41
N PRO A 78 -11.68 -38.30 -10.15
CA PRO A 78 -11.25 -39.22 -9.11
C PRO A 78 -12.36 -40.24 -8.85
N GLY A 79 -12.01 -41.53 -8.91
CA GLY A 79 -12.96 -42.63 -8.74
C GLY A 79 -13.77 -43.01 -9.98
N SER A 80 -13.47 -42.45 -11.16
CA SER A 80 -14.06 -42.94 -12.42
C SER A 80 -13.53 -44.35 -12.69
N PRO A 81 -14.38 -45.39 -12.71
CA PRO A 81 -13.94 -46.73 -13.05
C PRO A 81 -13.63 -46.72 -14.54
N ALA A 82 -12.34 -46.67 -14.88
CA ALA A 82 -11.80 -46.77 -16.24
C ALA A 82 -12.08 -48.12 -16.94
N ARG A 83 -13.25 -48.74 -16.74
CA ARG A 83 -13.65 -50.04 -17.31
C ARG A 83 -15.13 -50.18 -17.68
N ARG A 84 -15.96 -49.13 -17.69
CA ARG A 84 -17.34 -49.25 -18.23
C ARG A 84 -17.69 -48.08 -19.16
N PRO A 85 -18.15 -48.34 -20.41
CA PRO A 85 -18.64 -47.30 -21.30
C PRO A 85 -20.00 -46.82 -20.79
N GLY A 86 -19.99 -45.73 -20.03
CA GLY A 86 -21.15 -45.05 -19.48
C GLY A 86 -20.67 -43.82 -18.73
N ARG A 87 -20.60 -42.69 -19.43
CA ARG A 87 -19.89 -41.45 -19.02
C ARG A 87 -20.28 -40.98 -17.61
N PRO A 88 -19.36 -40.95 -16.63
CA PRO A 88 -19.53 -40.10 -15.45
C PRO A 88 -19.32 -38.65 -15.89
N CYS A 89 -20.34 -37.84 -15.66
CA CYS A 89 -20.48 -36.50 -16.17
C CYS A 89 -20.67 -35.56 -14.98
N VAL A 90 -19.78 -34.58 -14.77
CA VAL A 90 -19.88 -33.64 -13.63
C VAL A 90 -20.48 -32.32 -14.09
N LEU A 91 -21.52 -31.85 -13.39
CA LEU A 91 -22.15 -30.55 -13.65
C LEU A 91 -21.28 -29.43 -13.08
N LEU A 92 -20.73 -28.59 -13.95
CA LEU A 92 -19.94 -27.43 -13.55
C LEU A 92 -20.87 -26.34 -12.99
N ALA A 93 -20.93 -26.20 -11.67
CA ALA A 93 -21.31 -24.93 -11.06
C ALA A 93 -20.15 -23.94 -11.28
N GLU A 94 -20.46 -22.68 -11.59
CA GLU A 94 -19.48 -21.60 -11.75
C GLU A 94 -18.40 -21.68 -10.67
N VAL A 95 -17.17 -22.00 -11.08
CA VAL A 95 -16.02 -22.02 -10.17
C VAL A 95 -15.75 -20.57 -9.79
N GLN A 96 -16.27 -20.16 -8.64
CA GLN A 96 -15.94 -18.87 -8.02
C GLN A 96 -14.48 -18.88 -7.57
N ASP A 97 -13.80 -17.76 -7.83
CA ASP A 97 -12.43 -17.45 -7.41
C ASP A 97 -12.21 -17.80 -5.93
N GLY A 98 -11.58 -18.95 -5.68
CA GLY A 98 -11.35 -19.49 -4.36
C GLY A 98 -9.87 -19.63 -4.04
N GLY A 99 -9.24 -18.51 -3.63
CA GLY A 99 -8.02 -18.51 -2.81
C GLY A 99 -6.70 -18.21 -3.54
N PRO A 100 -5.73 -17.57 -2.84
CA PRO A 100 -4.45 -17.18 -3.39
C PRO A 100 -3.52 -18.40 -3.42
N GLY A 101 -3.16 -18.90 -4.60
CA GLY A 101 -2.03 -19.84 -4.68
C GLY A 101 -1.88 -20.63 -5.97
N HIS A 102 -2.94 -20.90 -6.72
CA HIS A 102 -2.87 -21.71 -7.95
C HIS A 102 -3.58 -20.96 -9.08
N GLY A 103 -2.91 -20.87 -10.24
CA GLY A 103 -3.30 -19.99 -11.35
C GLY A 103 -4.80 -19.95 -11.61
N ALA A 104 -5.35 -18.73 -11.67
CA ALA A 104 -6.78 -18.48 -11.85
C ALA A 104 -7.27 -19.13 -13.16
N VAL A 105 -8.07 -20.20 -13.03
CA VAL A 105 -8.75 -20.83 -14.16
C VAL A 105 -9.92 -19.93 -14.55
N ARG A 106 -9.65 -18.93 -15.41
CA ARG A 106 -10.58 -17.84 -15.69
C ARG A 106 -11.79 -18.20 -16.56
N ARG A 107 -11.79 -19.33 -17.28
CA ARG A 107 -12.93 -19.71 -18.12
C ARG A 107 -12.86 -21.15 -18.63
N LEU A 108 -13.89 -21.94 -18.36
CA LEU A 108 -14.17 -23.20 -19.03
C LEU A 108 -15.11 -22.91 -20.21
N VAL A 109 -14.56 -22.65 -21.40
CA VAL A 109 -15.36 -22.40 -22.61
C VAL A 109 -15.52 -23.71 -23.38
N ASN A 110 -16.53 -24.50 -23.05
CA ASN A 110 -16.98 -25.55 -23.98
C ASN A 110 -18.03 -24.94 -24.90
N ARG A 111 -17.63 -24.63 -26.16
CA ARG A 111 -18.48 -24.23 -27.31
C ARG A 111 -19.94 -23.86 -26.99
N GLY A 112 -20.15 -22.78 -26.25
CA GLY A 112 -21.48 -22.16 -26.06
C GLY A 112 -22.55 -22.98 -25.32
N ARG A 113 -22.22 -24.02 -24.54
CA ARG A 113 -23.18 -24.70 -23.65
C ARG A 113 -22.54 -25.06 -22.30
N LEU A 114 -23.20 -24.68 -21.21
CA LEU A 114 -22.95 -25.23 -19.86
C LEU A 114 -23.09 -26.75 -19.96
N GLY A 115 -21.97 -27.47 -19.86
CA GLY A 115 -21.86 -28.86 -20.26
C GLY A 115 -21.11 -29.70 -19.24
N LEU A 116 -21.56 -30.94 -19.11
CA LEU A 116 -20.96 -31.97 -18.27
C LEU A 116 -19.50 -32.21 -18.69
N LEU A 117 -18.56 -32.21 -17.74
CA LEU A 117 -17.18 -32.67 -17.99
C LEU A 117 -17.12 -34.19 -17.94
N ALA A 118 -16.62 -34.81 -19.00
CA ALA A 118 -16.31 -36.23 -19.08
C ALA A 118 -14.81 -36.49 -18.84
N GLU A 119 -14.49 -37.73 -18.45
CA GLU A 119 -13.11 -38.21 -18.45
C GLU A 119 -12.51 -38.09 -19.86
N HIS A 120 -11.29 -37.56 -19.95
CA HIS A 120 -10.60 -37.17 -21.20
C HIS A 120 -11.07 -35.87 -21.88
N ASP A 121 -12.00 -35.11 -21.30
CA ASP A 121 -12.23 -33.74 -21.74
C ASP A 121 -10.96 -32.88 -21.50
N GLU A 122 -10.81 -31.84 -22.31
CA GLU A 122 -9.65 -30.98 -22.29
C GLU A 122 -9.98 -29.59 -21.70
N LEU A 123 -9.18 -29.17 -20.71
CA LEU A 123 -9.18 -27.83 -20.15
C LEU A 123 -8.10 -26.99 -20.83
N THR A 124 -8.48 -25.88 -21.46
CA THR A 124 -7.50 -24.89 -21.92
C THR A 124 -7.25 -23.88 -20.81
N LEU A 125 -6.04 -23.90 -20.26
CA LEU A 125 -5.51 -22.88 -19.37
C LEU A 125 -4.85 -21.78 -20.21
N GLY A 126 -4.82 -20.54 -19.73
CA GLY A 126 -4.10 -19.47 -20.41
C GLY A 126 -3.46 -18.51 -19.41
N THR A 127 -2.22 -18.11 -19.66
CA THR A 127 -1.56 -17.06 -18.89
C THR A 127 -1.41 -15.80 -19.75
N PRO A 128 -1.90 -14.63 -19.28
CA PRO A 128 -1.73 -13.38 -19.99
C PRO A 128 -0.29 -12.90 -19.79
N GLY A 129 0.63 -13.27 -20.69
CA GLY A 129 2.01 -12.83 -20.52
C GLY A 129 3.00 -13.29 -21.57
N THR A 130 2.78 -14.43 -22.23
CA THR A 130 3.80 -15.00 -23.13
C THR A 130 4.22 -14.06 -24.25
N ALA A 131 3.27 -13.37 -24.89
CA ALA A 131 3.60 -12.41 -25.94
C ALA A 131 4.41 -11.22 -25.41
N ARG A 132 4.11 -10.74 -24.19
CA ARG A 132 4.88 -9.66 -23.54
C ARG A 132 6.30 -10.13 -23.24
N THR A 133 6.44 -11.27 -22.58
CA THR A 133 7.73 -11.87 -22.22
C THR A 133 8.56 -12.22 -23.44
N ALA A 134 7.94 -12.72 -24.52
CA ALA A 134 8.65 -13.04 -25.76
C ALA A 134 9.18 -11.78 -26.45
N ARG A 135 8.45 -10.66 -26.39
CA ARG A 135 8.92 -9.36 -26.89
C ARG A 135 10.07 -8.81 -26.06
N THR A 136 9.96 -8.83 -24.73
CA THR A 136 11.03 -8.30 -23.86
C THR A 136 12.31 -9.12 -23.98
N LEU A 137 12.22 -10.45 -24.14
CA LEU A 137 13.37 -11.32 -24.37
C LEU A 137 13.87 -11.34 -25.84
N GLY A 138 13.17 -10.70 -26.78
CA GLY A 138 13.56 -10.66 -28.19
C GLY A 138 13.40 -11.98 -28.96
N VAL A 139 12.53 -12.88 -28.49
CA VAL A 139 12.38 -14.26 -29.00
C VAL A 139 11.06 -14.53 -29.73
N GLY A 140 10.29 -13.48 -30.02
CA GLY A 140 8.95 -13.63 -30.62
C GLY A 140 8.93 -14.41 -31.94
N ALA A 141 9.99 -14.29 -32.76
CA ALA A 141 10.12 -15.00 -34.03
C ALA A 141 10.56 -16.46 -33.90
N ASP A 142 11.01 -16.89 -32.71
CA ASP A 142 11.56 -18.22 -32.47
C ASP A 142 10.57 -19.15 -31.74
N LEU A 143 9.38 -18.66 -31.41
CA LEU A 143 8.36 -19.46 -30.73
C LEU A 143 7.87 -20.62 -31.63
N PRO A 144 7.67 -21.84 -31.08
CA PRO A 144 7.91 -22.25 -29.70
C PRO A 144 9.40 -22.57 -29.44
N CYS A 145 9.95 -22.10 -28.32
CA CYS A 145 11.37 -22.25 -27.98
C CYS A 145 11.63 -22.51 -26.49
N LEU A 146 12.81 -23.04 -26.18
CA LEU A 146 13.44 -22.94 -24.88
C LEU A 146 14.40 -21.74 -24.88
N VAL A 147 14.14 -20.76 -24.02
CA VAL A 147 15.07 -19.67 -23.73
C VAL A 147 15.89 -20.01 -22.51
N VAL A 148 17.19 -19.78 -22.61
CA VAL A 148 18.16 -19.98 -21.53
C VAL A 148 18.84 -18.65 -21.24
N ALA A 149 18.68 -18.19 -20.00
CA ALA A 149 19.33 -16.99 -19.49
C ALA A 149 20.28 -17.38 -18.35
N ASP A 150 21.43 -16.73 -18.32
CA ASP A 150 22.42 -16.91 -17.25
C ASP A 150 22.00 -16.14 -15.98
N ALA A 151 22.63 -16.48 -14.86
CA ALA A 151 22.40 -15.83 -13.57
C ALA A 151 22.66 -14.32 -13.60
N LEU A 152 23.74 -13.92 -14.29
CA LEU A 152 24.04 -12.55 -14.62
C LEU A 152 23.72 -12.39 -16.11
N PRO A 153 22.63 -11.68 -16.45
CA PRO A 153 22.19 -11.58 -17.82
C PRO A 153 23.15 -10.72 -18.63
N GLY A 154 23.59 -11.27 -19.77
CA GLY A 154 24.28 -10.51 -20.81
C GLY A 154 23.30 -9.80 -21.74
N GLU A 155 23.82 -9.21 -22.82
CA GLU A 155 23.01 -8.57 -23.86
C GLU A 155 22.19 -9.58 -24.70
N HIS A 156 22.52 -10.87 -24.58
CA HIS A 156 21.93 -11.94 -25.38
C HIS A 156 21.45 -13.10 -24.51
N VAL A 157 20.42 -13.79 -24.99
CA VAL A 157 19.93 -15.06 -24.46
C VAL A 157 20.19 -16.20 -25.44
N ALA A 158 20.40 -17.40 -24.93
CA ALA A 158 20.47 -18.60 -25.76
C ALA A 158 19.07 -19.13 -26.02
N VAL A 159 18.77 -19.46 -27.28
CA VAL A 159 17.44 -19.90 -27.70
C VAL A 159 17.57 -21.22 -28.46
N ILE A 160 16.82 -22.22 -28.03
CA ILE A 160 16.69 -23.49 -28.76
C ILE A 160 15.24 -23.59 -29.26
N PRO A 161 15.00 -23.49 -30.58
CA PRO A 161 13.68 -23.78 -31.13
C PRO A 161 13.25 -25.20 -30.72
N LEU A 162 12.01 -25.37 -30.26
CA LEU A 162 11.54 -26.69 -29.84
C LEU A 162 11.39 -27.58 -31.09
N PRO A 163 12.16 -28.67 -31.19
CA PRO A 163 12.10 -29.54 -32.35
C PRO A 163 10.78 -30.32 -32.37
N GLY A 164 10.46 -30.92 -33.53
CA GLY A 164 9.43 -31.96 -33.59
C GLY A 164 9.74 -33.15 -32.66
N ALA A 165 8.81 -34.09 -32.53
CA ALA A 165 8.85 -35.18 -31.54
C ALA A 165 10.21 -35.90 -31.42
N ALA A 166 10.92 -36.12 -32.54
CA ALA A 166 12.21 -36.81 -32.57
C ALA A 166 13.35 -36.07 -31.84
N GLY A 167 13.32 -34.74 -31.76
CA GLY A 167 14.40 -33.95 -31.14
C GLY A 167 14.19 -33.63 -29.65
N LEU A 168 12.99 -33.88 -29.11
CA LEU A 168 12.63 -33.48 -27.75
C LEU A 168 13.35 -34.33 -26.67
N GLU A 169 13.57 -35.63 -26.92
CA GLU A 169 14.37 -36.46 -26.01
C GLU A 169 15.83 -36.03 -25.96
N THR A 170 16.41 -35.70 -27.12
CA THR A 170 17.76 -35.13 -27.20
C THR A 170 17.84 -33.81 -26.44
N LEU A 171 16.82 -32.95 -26.54
CA LEU A 171 16.74 -31.71 -25.78
C LEU A 171 16.75 -31.96 -24.27
N ALA A 172 15.95 -32.91 -23.77
CA ALA A 172 15.91 -33.26 -22.34
C ALA A 172 17.28 -33.74 -21.83
N GLN A 173 18.02 -34.51 -22.63
CA GLN A 173 19.38 -34.94 -22.29
C GLN A 173 20.38 -33.78 -22.27
N VAL A 174 20.31 -32.90 -23.27
CA VAL A 174 21.16 -31.70 -23.38
C VAL A 174 20.94 -30.76 -22.20
N VAL A 175 19.70 -30.46 -21.85
CA VAL A 175 19.37 -29.59 -20.71
C VAL A 175 19.85 -30.21 -19.40
N ARG A 176 19.57 -31.50 -19.15
CA ARG A 176 20.07 -32.18 -17.94
C ARG A 176 21.60 -32.18 -17.85
N SER A 177 22.29 -32.37 -18.98
CA SER A 177 23.75 -32.30 -19.01
C SER A 177 24.24 -30.90 -18.67
N ALA A 178 23.65 -29.85 -19.25
CA ALA A 178 24.03 -28.47 -19.01
C ALA A 178 23.79 -28.06 -17.55
N VAL A 179 22.61 -28.34 -17.02
CA VAL A 179 22.25 -28.12 -15.62
C VAL A 179 23.24 -28.83 -14.69
N ARG A 180 23.53 -30.10 -14.94
CA ARG A 180 24.50 -30.86 -14.12
C ARG A 180 25.91 -30.27 -14.17
N THR A 181 26.34 -29.72 -15.31
CA THR A 181 27.63 -29.04 -15.43
C THR A 181 27.66 -27.77 -14.57
N VAL A 182 26.57 -26.99 -14.59
CA VAL A 182 26.42 -25.76 -13.80
C VAL A 182 26.36 -26.07 -12.31
N THR A 183 25.48 -26.98 -11.87
CA THR A 183 25.26 -27.33 -10.46
C THR A 183 26.48 -27.94 -9.78
N ARG A 184 27.37 -28.58 -10.55
CA ARG A 184 28.65 -29.12 -10.05
C ARG A 184 29.81 -28.12 -10.11
N SER A 185 29.60 -26.92 -10.64
CA SER A 185 30.67 -25.93 -10.74
C SER A 185 31.02 -25.37 -9.36
N PRO A 186 32.32 -25.31 -8.98
CA PRO A 186 32.76 -24.84 -7.67
C PRO A 186 32.49 -23.34 -7.42
N GLY A 187 32.14 -22.58 -8.46
CA GLY A 187 31.79 -21.15 -8.35
C GLY A 187 30.33 -20.90 -7.99
N LEU A 188 29.42 -21.84 -8.26
CA LEU A 188 27.97 -21.61 -8.15
C LEU A 188 27.50 -21.32 -6.73
N GLY A 189 27.93 -22.13 -5.75
CA GLY A 189 27.51 -21.96 -4.36
C GLY A 189 27.92 -20.59 -3.80
N ARG A 190 29.16 -20.16 -4.10
CA ARG A 190 29.66 -18.83 -3.70
C ARG A 190 28.86 -17.70 -4.37
N PHE A 191 28.57 -17.85 -5.65
CA PHE A 191 27.72 -16.90 -6.38
C PHE A 191 26.32 -16.81 -5.75
N LEU A 192 25.65 -17.94 -5.51
CA LEU A 192 24.29 -17.95 -4.97
C LEU A 192 24.22 -17.32 -3.59
N VAL A 193 25.19 -17.59 -2.71
CA VAL A 193 25.27 -16.93 -1.39
C VAL A 193 25.38 -15.41 -1.55
N ALA A 194 26.32 -14.94 -2.38
CA ALA A 194 26.50 -13.51 -2.63
C ALA A 194 25.24 -12.86 -3.25
N ALA A 195 24.58 -13.54 -4.19
CA ALA A 195 23.38 -13.03 -4.85
C ALA A 195 22.18 -12.93 -3.90
N HIS A 196 22.01 -13.90 -3.00
CA HIS A 196 20.97 -13.84 -1.96
C HIS A 196 21.24 -12.74 -0.93
N GLU A 197 22.48 -12.55 -0.50
CA GLU A 197 22.86 -11.45 0.41
C GLU A 197 22.67 -10.08 -0.26
N LEU A 198 22.99 -9.94 -1.54
CA LEU A 198 22.72 -8.73 -2.30
C LEU A 198 21.21 -8.49 -2.42
N ALA A 199 20.41 -9.51 -2.76
CA ALA A 199 18.95 -9.38 -2.85
C ALA A 199 18.30 -9.00 -1.50
N ARG A 200 18.79 -9.53 -0.38
CA ARG A 200 18.36 -9.09 0.96
C ARG A 200 18.71 -7.62 1.22
N THR A 201 19.91 -7.21 0.82
CA THR A 201 20.35 -5.82 0.95
C THR A 201 19.50 -4.88 0.08
N GLU A 202 19.16 -5.26 -1.15
CA GLU A 202 18.24 -4.53 -2.03
C GLU A 202 16.87 -4.33 -1.37
N GLN A 203 16.30 -5.38 -0.77
CA GLN A 203 15.04 -5.28 -0.04
C GLN A 203 15.12 -4.30 1.13
N ARG A 204 16.25 -4.31 1.87
CA ARG A 204 16.49 -3.34 2.95
C ARG A 204 16.61 -1.91 2.44
N VAL A 205 17.29 -1.68 1.31
CA VAL A 205 17.37 -0.35 0.66
C VAL A 205 15.97 0.13 0.31
N ARG A 206 15.16 -0.69 -0.39
CA ARG A 206 13.79 -0.31 -0.75
C ARG A 206 12.90 -0.01 0.46
N ALA A 207 13.02 -0.81 1.52
CA ALA A 207 12.30 -0.58 2.76
C ALA A 207 12.70 0.75 3.44
N ALA A 208 14.00 1.05 3.48
CA ALA A 208 14.50 2.31 4.02
C ALA A 208 14.08 3.52 3.16
N GLU A 209 14.10 3.40 1.82
CA GLU A 209 13.59 4.45 0.91
C GLU A 209 12.11 4.72 1.14
N THR A 210 11.31 3.66 1.28
CA THR A 210 9.87 3.77 1.59
C THR A 210 9.64 4.47 2.93
N GLU A 211 10.47 4.19 3.93
CA GLU A 211 10.36 4.81 5.25
C GLU A 211 10.73 6.29 5.22
N VAL A 212 11.81 6.66 4.52
CA VAL A 212 12.20 8.06 4.27
C VAL A 212 11.08 8.82 3.55
N GLU A 213 10.50 8.24 2.51
CA GLU A 213 9.37 8.84 1.78
C GLU A 213 8.15 9.03 2.70
N ARG A 214 7.81 8.01 3.49
CA ARG A 214 6.70 8.06 4.46
C ARG A 214 6.90 9.16 5.49
N LEU A 215 8.10 9.29 6.06
CA LEU A 215 8.43 10.31 7.06
C LEU A 215 8.47 11.72 6.46
N THR A 216 9.00 11.85 5.24
CA THR A 216 8.98 13.11 4.48
C THR A 216 7.55 13.56 4.20
N GLY A 217 6.70 12.68 3.67
CA GLY A 217 5.29 12.99 3.43
C GLY A 217 4.50 13.28 4.72
N ARG A 218 4.85 12.62 5.83
CA ARG A 218 4.31 12.98 7.15
C ARG A 218 4.70 14.39 7.55
N LEU A 219 5.96 14.79 7.39
CA LEU A 219 6.42 16.14 7.72
C LEU A 219 5.77 17.21 6.84
N GLU A 220 5.61 16.94 5.54
CA GLU A 220 4.94 17.86 4.60
C GLU A 220 3.45 18.06 4.90
N THR A 221 2.78 17.00 5.39
CA THR A 221 1.35 17.06 5.76
C THR A 221 1.11 17.56 7.19
N MET A 222 2.16 17.71 7.99
CA MET A 222 2.04 18.25 9.33
C MET A 222 1.64 19.72 9.28
N ARG A 223 0.63 20.06 10.09
CA ARG A 223 0.18 21.44 10.23
C ARG A 223 1.30 22.29 10.84
N GLY A 224 1.44 23.51 10.35
CA GLY A 224 2.27 24.51 11.03
C GLY A 224 1.77 24.75 12.47
N PRO A 225 2.64 25.22 13.38
CA PRO A 225 2.28 25.45 14.77
C PRO A 225 1.09 26.41 14.93
N GLU A 226 0.93 27.38 14.03
CA GLU A 226 -0.21 28.30 14.05
C GLU A 226 -1.53 27.61 13.71
N ALA A 227 -1.52 26.74 12.70
CA ALA A 227 -2.71 25.97 12.31
C ALA A 227 -3.13 24.96 13.38
N ALA A 228 -2.22 24.53 14.26
CA ALA A 228 -2.54 23.73 15.44
C ALA A 228 -3.20 24.56 16.56
N ALA A 229 -2.86 25.85 16.67
CA ALA A 229 -3.42 26.75 17.68
C ALA A 229 -4.82 27.29 17.32
N GLU A 230 -5.15 27.41 16.04
CA GLU A 230 -6.43 27.97 15.58
C GLU A 230 -7.66 27.26 16.17
N PRO A 231 -7.79 25.91 16.12
CA PRO A 231 -8.93 25.22 16.72
C PRO A 231 -9.14 25.55 18.21
N ILE A 232 -8.06 25.76 18.96
CA ILE A 232 -8.11 26.13 20.38
C ILE A 232 -8.67 27.55 20.55
N ARG A 233 -8.22 28.51 19.73
CA ARG A 233 -8.77 29.88 19.75
C ARG A 233 -10.26 29.90 19.44
N TRP A 234 -10.66 29.17 18.40
CA TRP A 234 -12.06 29.04 18.00
C TRP A 234 -12.92 28.40 19.08
N ALA A 235 -12.45 27.30 19.68
CA ALA A 235 -13.15 26.64 20.77
C ALA A 235 -13.22 27.53 22.03
N TYR A 236 -12.14 28.23 22.38
CA TYR A 236 -12.13 29.16 23.52
C TYR A 236 -13.13 30.32 23.31
N ALA A 237 -13.16 30.91 22.11
CA ALA A 237 -14.12 31.95 21.75
C ALA A 237 -15.57 31.42 21.78
N GLY A 238 -15.80 30.22 21.26
CA GLY A 238 -17.10 29.55 21.31
C GLY A 238 -17.56 29.25 22.73
N ALA A 239 -16.64 28.86 23.62
CA ALA A 239 -16.91 28.62 25.04
C ALA A 239 -17.29 29.92 25.75
N ARG A 240 -16.53 31.00 25.52
CA ARG A 240 -16.83 32.35 26.03
C ARG A 240 -18.22 32.81 25.58
N HIS A 241 -18.54 32.65 24.30
CA HIS A 241 -19.86 33.00 23.77
C HIS A 241 -20.98 32.18 24.43
N ALA A 242 -20.82 30.86 24.54
CA ALA A 242 -21.82 29.98 25.16
C ALA A 242 -22.08 30.33 26.64
N LEU A 243 -21.04 30.73 27.39
CA LEU A 243 -21.20 31.25 28.75
C LEU A 243 -21.96 32.56 28.79
N SER A 244 -21.62 33.52 27.91
CA SER A 244 -22.27 34.83 27.87
C SER A 244 -23.78 34.75 27.64
N THR A 245 -24.27 33.69 26.98
CA THR A 245 -25.69 33.45 26.75
C THR A 245 -26.32 32.46 27.75
N GLY A 246 -25.59 32.08 28.81
CA GLY A 246 -26.04 31.11 29.81
C GLY A 246 -26.25 29.67 29.30
N ALA A 247 -25.67 29.32 28.15
CA ALA A 247 -25.79 28.00 27.51
C ALA A 247 -24.75 27.01 28.06
N THR A 248 -24.86 26.68 29.35
CA THR A 248 -23.85 25.90 30.09
C THR A 248 -23.57 24.51 29.51
N ARG A 249 -24.56 23.84 28.94
CA ARG A 249 -24.37 22.55 28.22
C ARG A 249 -23.52 22.71 26.97
N ARG A 250 -23.76 23.77 26.18
CA ARG A 250 -22.96 24.06 24.98
C ARG A 250 -21.54 24.45 25.36
N PHE A 251 -21.37 25.22 26.43
CA PHE A 251 -20.06 25.56 26.98
C PHE A 251 -19.22 24.31 27.28
N THR A 252 -19.75 23.35 28.04
CA THR A 252 -19.01 22.13 28.38
C THR A 252 -18.72 21.26 27.15
N THR A 253 -19.64 21.19 26.18
CA THR A 253 -19.39 20.52 24.89
C THR A 253 -18.24 21.17 24.12
N VAL A 254 -18.20 22.50 24.03
CA VAL A 254 -17.13 23.22 23.33
C VAL A 254 -15.79 23.04 24.05
N LEU A 255 -15.77 23.05 25.39
CA LEU A 255 -14.54 22.81 26.16
C LEU A 255 -13.93 21.43 25.89
N ARG A 256 -14.74 20.38 25.67
CA ARG A 256 -14.22 19.06 25.29
C ARG A 256 -13.46 19.09 23.96
N GLY A 257 -13.78 20.03 23.08
CA GLY A 257 -13.09 20.20 21.80
C GLY A 257 -11.73 20.91 21.90
N ILE A 258 -11.37 21.48 23.05
CA ILE A 258 -10.09 22.19 23.23
C ILE A 258 -8.92 21.20 23.42
N TRP A 259 -9.15 20.06 24.07
CA TRP A 259 -8.11 19.10 24.43
C TRP A 259 -8.38 17.72 23.86
N HIS A 260 -7.30 16.99 23.53
CA HIS A 260 -7.37 15.57 23.21
C HIS A 260 -6.23 14.80 23.90
N PRO A 261 -6.51 13.97 24.93
CA PRO A 261 -7.83 13.70 25.52
C PRO A 261 -8.34 14.86 26.42
N PRO A 262 -9.67 14.99 26.60
CA PRO A 262 -10.25 16.05 27.42
C PRO A 262 -10.01 15.84 28.93
N PRO A 263 -9.58 16.87 29.69
CA PRO A 263 -9.41 16.78 31.13
C PRO A 263 -10.77 16.80 31.85
N GLU A 264 -11.44 15.64 31.93
CA GLU A 264 -12.82 15.50 32.44
C GLU A 264 -13.04 16.07 33.85
N LYS A 265 -12.03 16.07 34.73
CA LYS A 265 -12.14 16.70 36.06
C LYS A 265 -12.26 18.23 35.95
N LEU A 266 -11.45 18.84 35.08
CA LEU A 266 -11.42 20.28 34.83
C LEU A 266 -12.70 20.74 34.13
N ILE A 267 -13.14 20.01 33.11
CA ILE A 267 -14.39 20.32 32.38
C ILE A 267 -15.61 20.23 33.31
N ARG A 268 -15.66 19.22 34.19
CA ARG A 268 -16.74 19.11 35.20
C ARG A 268 -16.72 20.25 36.21
N ALA A 269 -15.53 20.66 36.69
CA ALA A 269 -15.40 21.80 37.59
C ALA A 269 -15.87 23.10 36.91
N ALA A 270 -15.42 23.36 35.68
CA ALA A 270 -15.87 24.49 34.86
C ALA A 270 -17.38 24.47 34.66
N GLY A 271 -17.96 23.30 34.35
CA GLY A 271 -19.39 23.13 34.17
C GLY A 271 -20.20 23.43 35.44
N ARG A 272 -19.69 23.07 36.63
CA ARG A 272 -20.32 23.40 37.91
C ARG A 272 -20.32 24.90 38.18
N HIS A 273 -19.17 25.57 38.04
CA HIS A 273 -19.07 27.02 38.21
C HIS A 273 -19.96 27.78 37.22
N ALA A 274 -20.03 27.33 35.97
CA ALA A 274 -20.93 27.87 34.98
C ALA A 274 -22.42 27.67 35.37
N ALA A 275 -22.77 26.52 35.94
CA ALA A 275 -24.13 26.22 36.40
C ALA A 275 -24.54 27.08 37.59
N GLU A 276 -23.65 27.29 38.56
CA GLU A 276 -23.86 28.18 39.72
C GLU A 276 -24.17 29.62 39.29
N ARG A 277 -23.50 30.11 38.22
CA ARG A 277 -23.69 31.46 37.68
C ARG A 277 -24.75 31.57 36.58
N ARG A 278 -25.37 30.45 36.18
CA ARG A 278 -26.29 30.38 35.02
C ARG A 278 -27.47 31.35 35.13
N ALA A 279 -28.08 31.46 36.31
CA ALA A 279 -29.24 32.33 36.51
C ALA A 279 -28.87 33.81 36.31
N GLU A 280 -27.68 34.21 36.74
CA GLU A 280 -27.17 35.57 36.62
C GLU A 280 -26.77 35.89 35.16
N LEU A 281 -26.08 34.96 34.49
CA LEU A 281 -25.75 35.06 33.06
C LEU A 281 -27.00 35.20 32.19
N LEU A 282 -28.01 34.36 32.40
CA LEU A 282 -29.27 34.44 31.65
C LEU A 282 -30.04 35.73 31.94
N ARG A 283 -30.06 36.18 33.20
CA ARG A 283 -30.76 37.41 33.60
C ARG A 283 -30.10 38.63 32.95
N THR A 284 -28.79 38.77 33.04
CA THR A 284 -28.05 39.91 32.48
C THR A 284 -28.15 39.96 30.96
N ASP A 285 -27.95 38.84 30.26
CA ASP A 285 -28.06 38.74 28.81
C ASP A 285 -29.48 39.02 28.29
N ARG A 286 -30.51 38.36 28.85
CA ARG A 286 -31.90 38.58 28.42
C ARG A 286 -32.35 40.02 28.68
N THR A 287 -31.99 40.58 29.82
CA THR A 287 -32.36 41.96 30.16
C THR A 287 -31.68 42.94 29.20
N ALA A 288 -30.39 42.78 28.92
CA ALA A 288 -29.67 43.62 27.96
C ALA A 288 -30.29 43.55 26.55
N ARG A 289 -30.70 42.36 26.08
CA ARG A 289 -31.40 42.21 24.78
C ARG A 289 -32.77 42.88 24.79
N THR A 290 -33.54 42.73 25.86
CA THR A 290 -34.86 43.36 26.02
C THR A 290 -34.73 44.89 26.00
N LEU A 291 -33.76 45.47 26.72
CA LEU A 291 -33.52 46.91 26.68
C LEU A 291 -33.06 47.38 25.29
N ALA A 292 -32.19 46.61 24.62
CA ALA A 292 -31.77 46.92 23.24
C ALA A 292 -32.94 46.85 22.25
N TYR A 293 -33.91 45.96 22.47
CA TYR A 293 -35.16 45.92 21.70
C TYR A 293 -35.96 47.21 21.89
N TYR A 294 -36.16 47.65 23.14
CA TYR A 294 -36.86 48.92 23.41
C TYR A 294 -36.16 50.12 22.78
N LEU A 295 -34.84 50.19 22.90
CA LEU A 295 -34.01 51.25 22.32
C LEU A 295 -34.15 51.33 20.79
N ARG A 296 -34.21 50.18 20.11
CA ARG A 296 -34.27 50.10 18.63
C ARG A 296 -35.66 50.27 18.04
N GLN A 297 -36.70 49.82 18.74
CA GLN A 297 -38.04 49.64 18.15
C GLN A 297 -39.00 50.78 18.45
N PHE A 298 -38.74 51.59 19.47
CA PHE A 298 -39.66 52.66 19.88
C PHE A 298 -38.99 54.02 19.83
N SER A 299 -39.76 55.03 19.44
CA SER A 299 -39.38 56.44 19.53
C SER A 299 -39.35 56.89 20.98
N TRP A 300 -38.35 57.70 21.34
CA TRP A 300 -38.20 58.25 22.68
C TRP A 300 -38.67 59.71 22.71
N PRO A 301 -39.40 60.14 23.75
CA PRO A 301 -39.83 59.36 24.92
C PRO A 301 -40.90 58.31 24.55
N MET A 302 -40.78 57.10 25.12
CA MET A 302 -41.68 55.99 24.77
C MET A 302 -43.14 56.30 25.12
N PRO A 303 -44.13 55.94 24.28
CA PRO A 303 -45.55 56.04 24.60
C PRO A 303 -46.00 54.95 25.59
N GLU A 304 -47.17 55.12 26.20
CA GLU A 304 -47.86 54.03 26.90
C GLU A 304 -48.50 53.07 25.88
N PRO A 305 -48.51 51.73 26.13
CA PRO A 305 -48.12 51.02 27.35
C PRO A 305 -46.63 50.62 27.45
N GLN A 306 -45.81 50.95 26.44
CA GLN A 306 -44.42 50.50 26.33
C GLN A 306 -43.53 51.09 27.43
N ARG A 307 -43.74 52.36 27.79
CA ARG A 307 -43.05 53.02 28.90
C ARG A 307 -43.25 52.26 30.22
N SER A 308 -44.49 51.90 30.55
CA SER A 308 -44.79 51.08 31.74
C SER A 308 -44.13 49.70 31.68
N ALA A 309 -44.13 49.05 30.51
CA ALA A 309 -43.50 47.75 30.33
C ALA A 309 -41.96 47.82 30.49
N TYR A 310 -41.34 48.88 29.98
CA TYR A 310 -39.91 49.18 30.13
C TYR A 310 -39.54 49.41 31.60
N ARG A 311 -40.30 50.24 32.33
CA ARG A 311 -40.07 50.48 33.77
C ARG A 311 -40.15 49.20 34.59
N ARG A 312 -41.13 48.34 34.33
CA ARG A 312 -41.21 47.02 34.99
C ARG A 312 -39.97 46.16 34.75
N VAL A 313 -39.36 46.24 33.57
CA VAL A 313 -38.10 45.52 33.27
C VAL A 313 -36.94 46.14 34.07
N LEU A 314 -36.85 47.47 34.14
CA LEU A 314 -35.84 48.16 34.94
C LEU A 314 -35.95 47.81 36.42
N ASP A 315 -37.14 47.94 36.99
CA ASP A 315 -37.37 47.73 38.42
C ASP A 315 -37.06 46.30 38.85
N ARG A 316 -37.47 45.33 38.04
CA ARG A 316 -37.34 43.91 38.37
C ARG A 316 -35.94 43.35 38.10
N TYR A 317 -35.26 43.84 37.08
CA TYR A 317 -34.05 43.17 36.56
C TYR A 317 -32.79 44.03 36.51
N VAL A 318 -32.90 45.35 36.68
CA VAL A 318 -31.77 46.29 36.57
C VAL A 318 -31.47 46.98 37.88
N LEU A 319 -32.48 47.55 38.55
CA LEU A 319 -32.33 48.25 39.84
C LEU A 319 -31.58 47.45 40.93
N PRO A 320 -31.72 46.11 41.04
CA PRO A 320 -30.94 45.33 42.02
C PRO A 320 -29.43 45.37 41.82
N PHE A 321 -28.93 45.89 40.69
CA PHE A 321 -27.52 45.80 40.29
C PHE A 321 -26.89 47.15 39.95
N THR A 322 -27.65 48.25 39.97
CA THR A 322 -27.16 49.59 39.62
C THR A 322 -27.49 50.58 40.73
N THR A 323 -26.48 51.26 41.26
CA THR A 323 -26.60 52.30 42.30
C THR A 323 -26.87 53.70 41.75
N GLY A 324 -27.35 53.81 40.50
CA GLY A 324 -27.55 55.09 39.82
C GLY A 324 -28.87 55.79 40.19
N PRO A 325 -28.92 57.14 40.12
CA PRO A 325 -30.12 57.90 40.42
C PRO A 325 -31.27 57.57 39.47
N SER A 326 -32.49 57.73 39.98
CA SER A 326 -33.74 57.67 39.21
C SER A 326 -33.85 58.90 38.30
N GLY A 327 -33.09 58.91 37.20
CA GLY A 327 -33.12 59.96 36.18
C GLY A 327 -34.29 59.81 35.20
N GLU A 328 -34.37 60.72 34.22
CA GLU A 328 -35.36 60.66 33.15
C GLU A 328 -35.14 59.41 32.27
N ASP A 329 -36.23 58.84 31.74
CA ASP A 329 -36.16 57.65 30.87
C ASP A 329 -35.81 58.10 29.44
N ASP A 330 -34.51 58.19 29.15
CA ASP A 330 -33.98 58.61 27.85
C ASP A 330 -33.16 57.48 27.15
N PRO A 331 -32.87 57.62 25.84
CA PRO A 331 -32.07 56.66 25.10
C PRO A 331 -30.66 56.45 25.69
N GLY A 332 -30.00 57.51 26.15
CA GLY A 332 -28.62 57.46 26.65
C GLY A 332 -28.49 56.69 27.96
N ARG A 333 -29.49 56.80 28.84
CA ARG A 333 -29.62 55.99 30.05
C ARG A 333 -29.84 54.53 29.70
N CYS A 334 -30.72 54.24 28.74
CA CYS A 334 -30.95 52.87 28.27
C CYS A 334 -29.66 52.23 27.72
N GLU A 335 -28.90 52.95 26.90
CA GLU A 335 -27.59 52.54 26.39
C GLU A 335 -26.58 52.27 27.50
N SER A 336 -26.49 53.16 28.48
CA SER A 336 -25.60 53.02 29.64
C SER A 336 -25.95 51.79 30.49
N LEU A 337 -27.24 51.50 30.69
CA LEU A 337 -27.71 50.31 31.40
C LEU A 337 -27.40 49.02 30.62
N ILE A 338 -27.57 49.03 29.29
CA ILE A 338 -27.17 47.90 28.43
C ILE A 338 -25.66 47.66 28.55
N ALA A 339 -24.85 48.72 28.52
CA ALA A 339 -23.40 48.64 28.66
C ALA A 339 -23.01 48.07 30.04
N ALA A 340 -23.62 48.54 31.13
CA ALA A 340 -23.37 48.04 32.48
C ALA A 340 -23.75 46.55 32.64
N LEU A 341 -24.88 46.12 32.10
CA LEU A 341 -25.30 44.70 32.12
C LEU A 341 -24.34 43.82 31.31
N ARG A 342 -23.87 44.29 30.14
CA ARG A 342 -22.87 43.58 29.32
C ARG A 342 -21.51 43.52 30.01
N ALA A 343 -21.08 44.59 30.68
CA ALA A 343 -19.85 44.61 31.46
C ALA A 343 -19.92 43.62 32.63
N ARG A 344 -21.04 43.59 33.37
CA ARG A 344 -21.27 42.61 34.43
C ARG A 344 -21.27 41.18 33.91
N ASN A 345 -21.97 40.92 32.81
CA ASN A 345 -21.98 39.59 32.18
C ASN A 345 -20.55 39.17 31.78
N THR A 346 -19.79 40.07 31.17
CA THR A 346 -18.37 39.84 30.82
C THR A 346 -17.54 39.52 32.07
N ALA A 347 -17.69 40.26 33.16
CA ALA A 347 -16.96 39.99 34.40
C ALA A 347 -17.28 38.60 34.99
N ILE A 348 -18.54 38.17 34.93
CA ILE A 348 -18.93 36.81 35.35
C ILE A 348 -18.28 35.75 34.45
N VAL A 349 -18.32 35.97 33.12
CA VAL A 349 -17.69 35.06 32.14
C VAL A 349 -16.18 34.95 32.39
N GLU A 350 -15.47 36.07 32.55
CA GLU A 350 -14.03 36.07 32.84
C GLU A 350 -13.72 35.42 34.19
N THR A 351 -14.56 35.60 35.20
CA THR A 351 -14.40 34.91 36.49
C THR A 351 -14.53 33.40 36.33
N VAL A 352 -15.55 32.92 35.61
CA VAL A 352 -15.76 31.49 35.36
C VAL A 352 -14.63 30.89 34.51
N LEU A 353 -14.18 31.59 33.46
CA LEU A 353 -13.06 31.14 32.62
C LEU A 353 -11.74 31.16 33.38
N GLY A 354 -11.42 32.24 34.10
CA GLY A 354 -10.15 32.43 34.81
C GLY A 354 -9.98 31.53 36.04
N THR A 355 -11.07 31.08 36.66
CA THR A 355 -11.02 30.11 37.77
C THR A 355 -10.98 28.66 37.30
N ALA A 356 -11.58 28.36 36.14
CA ALA A 356 -11.77 26.99 35.71
C ALA A 356 -10.83 26.52 34.60
N LEU A 357 -10.22 27.44 33.82
CA LEU A 357 -9.39 27.12 32.67
C LEU A 357 -8.03 27.82 32.74
N PRO A 358 -6.96 27.21 32.19
CA PRO A 358 -5.73 27.93 31.93
C PRO A 358 -5.97 29.11 30.97
N PRO A 359 -5.18 30.20 31.07
CA PRO A 359 -5.26 31.30 30.13
C PRO A 359 -5.10 30.84 28.68
N LEU A 360 -5.83 31.45 27.74
CA LEU A 360 -5.75 31.10 26.31
C LEU A 360 -4.30 31.10 25.77
N GLY A 361 -3.49 32.05 26.23
CA GLY A 361 -2.07 32.13 25.85
C GLY A 361 -1.28 30.87 26.21
N VAL A 362 -1.56 30.27 27.38
CA VAL A 362 -0.94 29.02 27.82
C VAL A 362 -1.40 27.87 26.94
N LEU A 363 -2.71 27.74 26.68
CA LEU A 363 -3.25 26.67 25.85
C LEU A 363 -2.73 26.72 24.39
N VAL A 364 -2.61 27.92 23.84
CA VAL A 364 -2.03 28.14 22.51
C VAL A 364 -0.54 27.80 22.51
N ALA A 365 0.21 28.23 23.53
CA ALA A 365 1.62 27.92 23.66
C ALA A 365 1.86 26.41 23.78
N ASP A 366 1.08 25.72 24.62
CA ASP A 366 1.16 24.27 24.81
C ASP A 366 0.91 23.52 23.49
N ALA A 367 -0.12 23.90 22.74
CA ALA A 367 -0.42 23.26 21.45
C ALA A 367 0.66 23.51 20.39
N ARG A 368 1.21 24.74 20.33
CA ARG A 368 2.35 25.05 19.46
C ARG A 368 3.56 24.23 19.86
N ASN A 369 3.89 24.17 21.14
CA ASN A 369 5.02 23.40 21.67
C ASN A 369 4.86 21.90 21.40
N GLN A 370 3.65 21.35 21.56
CA GLN A 370 3.34 19.97 21.23
C GLN A 370 3.50 19.69 19.73
N GLN A 371 3.08 20.62 18.87
CA GLN A 371 3.26 20.47 17.43
C GLN A 371 4.74 20.54 17.05
N LEU A 372 5.50 21.48 17.64
CA LEU A 372 6.94 21.60 17.43
C LEU A 372 7.71 20.38 17.93
N SER A 373 7.39 19.85 19.11
CA SER A 373 8.03 18.65 19.64
C SER A 373 7.70 17.40 18.82
N THR A 374 6.46 17.30 18.34
CA THR A 374 6.08 16.23 17.40
C THR A 374 6.85 16.35 16.09
N ALA A 375 7.01 17.56 15.55
CA ALA A 375 7.75 17.79 14.33
C ALA A 375 9.24 17.47 14.50
N ALA A 376 9.85 17.91 15.60
CA ALA A 376 11.24 17.61 15.95
C ALA A 376 11.47 16.10 16.00
N ARG A 377 10.58 15.34 16.68
CA ARG A 377 10.69 13.88 16.71
C ARG A 377 10.60 13.24 15.32
N VAL A 378 9.72 13.73 14.44
CA VAL A 378 9.62 13.21 13.06
C VAL A 378 10.88 13.53 12.26
N VAL A 379 11.49 14.69 12.49
CA VAL A 379 12.77 15.07 11.88
C VAL A 379 13.90 14.17 12.40
N ASP A 380 13.95 13.87 13.69
CA ASP A 380 14.93 12.93 14.25
C ASP A 380 14.74 11.52 13.66
N GLU A 381 13.51 11.00 13.63
CA GLU A 381 13.15 9.73 12.98
C GLU A 381 13.59 9.71 11.49
N LEU A 382 13.43 10.84 10.78
CA LEU A 382 13.83 10.99 9.38
C LEU A 382 15.35 10.97 9.21
N HIS A 383 16.10 11.65 10.09
CA HIS A 383 17.56 11.60 10.06
C HIS A 383 18.09 10.19 10.29
N ASP A 384 17.51 9.46 11.26
CA ASP A 384 17.87 8.06 11.52
C ASP A 384 17.57 7.18 10.29
N ALA A 385 16.40 7.34 9.67
CA ALA A 385 16.03 6.60 8.46
C ALA A 385 16.95 6.90 7.26
N ILE A 386 17.42 8.15 7.11
CA ILE A 386 18.40 8.53 6.09
C ILE A 386 19.75 7.87 6.37
N ALA A 387 20.22 7.88 7.61
CA ALA A 387 21.48 7.22 7.98
C ALA A 387 21.44 5.69 7.76
N ASP A 388 20.30 5.06 8.06
CA ASP A 388 20.05 3.65 7.77
C ASP A 388 20.04 3.36 6.27
N LEU A 389 19.43 4.23 5.47
CA LEU A 389 19.43 4.14 4.00
C LEU A 389 20.85 4.24 3.42
N GLU A 390 21.65 5.20 3.89
CA GLU A 390 23.05 5.35 3.48
C GLU A 390 23.88 4.12 3.84
N THR A 391 23.70 3.59 5.05
CA THR A 391 24.34 2.35 5.50
C THR A 391 23.95 1.17 4.61
N ALA A 392 22.67 1.04 4.26
CA ALA A 392 22.17 -0.01 3.36
C ALA A 392 22.73 0.15 1.94
N ARG A 393 22.84 1.38 1.41
CA ARG A 393 23.45 1.67 0.09
C ARG A 393 24.94 1.34 0.06
N LEU A 394 25.69 1.65 1.12
CA LEU A 394 27.10 1.25 1.23
C LEU A 394 27.24 -0.28 1.30
N ALA A 395 26.37 -0.96 2.06
CA ALA A 395 26.33 -2.42 2.08
C ALA A 395 26.02 -3.00 0.70
N ARG A 396 25.07 -2.41 -0.05
CA ARG A 396 24.73 -2.79 -1.43
C ARG A 396 25.95 -2.72 -2.34
N LEU A 397 26.69 -1.63 -2.33
CA LEU A 397 27.91 -1.46 -3.14
C LEU A 397 28.99 -2.50 -2.80
N ARG A 398 29.18 -2.81 -1.50
CA ARG A 398 30.08 -3.88 -1.06
C ARG A 398 29.64 -5.24 -1.60
N GLN A 399 28.35 -5.55 -1.51
CA GLN A 399 27.82 -6.83 -2.01
C GLN A 399 27.87 -6.92 -3.55
N ILE A 400 27.68 -5.82 -4.28
CA ILE A 400 27.92 -5.75 -5.73
C ILE A 400 29.38 -6.11 -6.03
N THR A 401 30.32 -5.57 -5.26
CA THR A 401 31.77 -5.84 -5.43
C THR A 401 32.12 -7.31 -5.18
N VAL A 402 31.51 -7.91 -4.15
CA VAL A 402 31.65 -9.34 -3.82
C VAL A 402 31.05 -10.19 -4.93
N LEU A 403 29.83 -9.91 -5.38
CA LEU A 403 29.16 -10.65 -6.43
C LEU A 403 29.92 -10.54 -7.77
N ALA A 404 30.41 -9.36 -8.11
CA ALA A 404 31.26 -9.14 -9.29
C ALA A 404 32.62 -9.86 -9.19
N ALA A 405 33.07 -10.27 -7.99
CA ALA A 405 34.29 -11.07 -7.81
C ALA A 405 34.04 -12.57 -7.97
N THR A 406 32.78 -12.99 -7.98
CA THR A 406 32.43 -14.38 -8.23
C THR A 406 32.39 -14.65 -9.73
N ASP A 407 32.88 -15.81 -10.15
CA ASP A 407 32.71 -16.29 -11.52
C ASP A 407 31.60 -17.34 -11.56
N PRO A 408 30.33 -16.91 -11.78
CA PRO A 408 29.24 -17.86 -11.91
C PRO A 408 29.45 -18.70 -13.18
N PRO A 409 29.18 -20.01 -13.13
CA PRO A 409 29.09 -20.81 -14.34
C PRO A 409 27.99 -20.26 -15.27
N SER A 410 28.28 -20.18 -16.58
CA SER A 410 27.29 -19.82 -17.60
C SER A 410 26.49 -21.06 -18.01
N LEU A 411 25.19 -21.03 -17.73
CA LEU A 411 24.25 -22.07 -18.17
C LEU A 411 24.14 -22.09 -19.70
N SER A 412 24.15 -20.93 -20.33
CA SER A 412 24.11 -20.75 -21.79
C SER A 412 25.33 -21.38 -22.45
N THR A 413 26.52 -21.21 -21.86
CA THR A 413 27.76 -21.83 -22.36
C THR A 413 27.74 -23.34 -22.20
N ALA A 414 27.33 -23.84 -21.03
CA ALA A 414 27.19 -25.27 -20.78
C ALA A 414 26.17 -25.92 -21.73
N LEU A 415 25.06 -25.22 -22.00
CA LEU A 415 24.02 -25.62 -22.93
C LEU A 415 24.52 -25.67 -24.36
N ARG A 416 25.18 -24.61 -24.86
CA ARG A 416 25.76 -24.58 -26.22
C ARG A 416 26.75 -25.72 -26.42
N ALA A 417 27.61 -25.99 -25.45
CA ALA A 417 28.57 -27.09 -25.52
C ALA A 417 27.86 -28.46 -25.57
N ALA A 418 26.81 -28.66 -24.77
CA ALA A 418 26.02 -29.89 -24.78
C ALA A 418 25.20 -30.06 -26.07
N ALA A 419 24.60 -28.99 -26.57
CA ALA A 419 23.80 -28.96 -27.79
C ALA A 419 24.67 -29.25 -29.02
N CYS A 420 25.87 -28.66 -29.11
CA CYS A 420 26.83 -28.92 -30.18
C CYS A 420 27.18 -30.41 -30.29
N ARG A 421 27.47 -31.07 -29.16
CA ARG A 421 27.72 -32.53 -29.13
C ARG A 421 26.54 -33.37 -29.57
N ALA A 422 25.32 -32.86 -29.39
CA ALA A 422 24.07 -33.54 -29.70
C ALA A 422 23.49 -33.14 -31.07
N GLY A 423 24.17 -32.27 -31.84
CA GLY A 423 23.68 -31.78 -33.13
C GLY A 423 22.45 -30.87 -33.04
N LEU A 424 22.18 -30.25 -31.88
CA LEU A 424 21.07 -29.29 -31.72
C LEU A 424 21.53 -27.86 -32.05
N THR A 425 20.67 -27.13 -32.75
CA THR A 425 20.91 -25.71 -33.07
C THR A 425 20.61 -24.84 -31.85
N VAL A 426 21.55 -23.98 -31.48
CA VAL A 426 21.35 -22.94 -30.46
C VAL A 426 21.55 -21.58 -31.11
N LEU A 427 20.51 -20.76 -31.07
CA LEU A 427 20.52 -19.38 -31.53
C LEU A 427 20.94 -18.45 -30.39
N SER A 428 21.58 -17.34 -30.73
CA SER A 428 21.83 -16.23 -29.81
C SER A 428 20.94 -15.07 -30.20
N ARG A 429 20.08 -14.60 -29.30
CA ARG A 429 19.16 -13.50 -29.56
C ARG A 429 19.46 -12.32 -28.65
N PRO A 430 19.51 -11.08 -29.18
CA PRO A 430 19.62 -9.90 -28.35
C PRO A 430 18.34 -9.73 -27.53
N ILE A 431 18.49 -9.30 -26.28
CA ILE A 431 17.34 -9.00 -25.41
C ILE A 431 16.65 -7.73 -25.94
N GLY A 432 15.35 -7.81 -26.19
CA GLY A 432 14.58 -6.70 -26.78
C GLY A 432 14.40 -5.51 -25.83
N ASP A 433 14.15 -5.78 -24.55
CA ASP A 433 14.06 -4.78 -23.48
C ASP A 433 14.63 -5.38 -22.19
N PHE A 434 15.84 -4.98 -21.81
CA PHE A 434 16.54 -5.51 -20.64
C PHE A 434 15.77 -5.22 -19.33
N THR A 435 15.29 -3.98 -19.16
CA THR A 435 14.56 -3.58 -17.95
C THR A 435 13.24 -4.33 -17.85
N GLY A 436 12.52 -4.46 -18.98
CA GLY A 436 11.29 -5.24 -19.08
C GLY A 436 11.48 -6.75 -18.89
N ALA A 437 12.59 -7.31 -19.38
CA ALA A 437 12.91 -8.73 -19.27
C ALA A 437 13.19 -9.16 -17.83
N PHE A 438 13.90 -8.33 -17.08
CA PHE A 438 14.26 -8.57 -15.67
C PHE A 438 13.45 -7.71 -14.71
N THR A 439 12.26 -7.28 -15.11
CA THR A 439 11.32 -6.62 -14.19
C THR A 439 11.02 -7.58 -13.04
N GLY A 440 10.98 -7.05 -11.81
CA GLY A 440 10.73 -7.84 -10.59
C GLY A 440 11.85 -8.82 -10.24
N ALA A 441 13.00 -8.76 -10.91
CA ALA A 441 14.15 -9.55 -10.53
C ALA A 441 14.58 -9.25 -9.09
N ALA A 442 15.07 -10.29 -8.40
CA ALA A 442 15.59 -10.20 -7.03
C ALA A 442 16.66 -9.12 -6.91
N LEU A 443 17.46 -8.98 -7.97
CA LEU A 443 18.39 -7.89 -8.20
C LEU A 443 17.73 -6.93 -9.18
N SER A 444 17.66 -5.64 -8.85
CA SER A 444 17.08 -4.66 -9.77
C SER A 444 17.85 -4.65 -11.11
N PRO A 445 17.21 -4.31 -12.25
CA PRO A 445 17.90 -4.16 -13.52
C PRO A 445 19.14 -3.24 -13.44
N GLN A 446 19.04 -2.17 -12.65
CA GLN A 446 20.17 -1.27 -12.38
C GLN A 446 21.30 -1.99 -11.63
N THR A 447 20.98 -2.78 -10.60
CA THR A 447 21.96 -3.59 -9.86
C THR A 447 22.64 -4.61 -10.76
N LEU A 448 21.88 -5.26 -11.65
CA LEU A 448 22.45 -6.19 -12.63
C LEU A 448 23.43 -5.48 -13.57
N GLN A 449 23.09 -4.28 -14.05
CA GLN A 449 24.00 -3.46 -14.87
C GLN A 449 25.25 -3.01 -14.10
N GLU A 450 25.11 -2.60 -12.84
CA GLU A 450 26.21 -2.22 -11.97
C GLU A 450 27.17 -3.40 -11.70
N VAL A 451 26.63 -4.59 -11.44
CA VAL A 451 27.42 -5.82 -11.30
C VAL A 451 28.15 -6.13 -12.60
N THR A 452 27.48 -6.03 -13.75
CA THR A 452 28.11 -6.26 -15.06
C THR A 452 29.23 -5.26 -15.34
N ARG A 453 29.05 -3.98 -15.07
CA ARG A 453 30.12 -2.97 -15.21
C ARG A 453 31.29 -3.25 -14.28
N ALA A 454 31.03 -3.53 -13.00
CA ALA A 454 32.08 -3.84 -12.03
C ALA A 454 32.90 -5.10 -12.39
N ARG A 455 32.32 -6.02 -13.17
CA ARG A 455 33.06 -7.15 -13.75
C ARG A 455 33.92 -6.73 -14.94
N LEU A 456 33.40 -5.89 -15.83
CA LEU A 456 34.14 -5.40 -16.99
C LEU A 456 35.35 -4.57 -16.58
N ASP A 457 35.24 -3.75 -15.54
CA ASP A 457 36.36 -2.94 -15.02
C ASP A 457 37.50 -3.79 -14.42
N ARG A 458 37.26 -5.09 -14.16
CA ARG A 458 38.25 -6.03 -13.63
C ARG A 458 38.90 -6.92 -14.70
N ALA A 459 38.25 -7.08 -15.85
CA ALA A 459 38.72 -7.90 -16.95
C ALA A 459 39.68 -7.08 -17.83
#